data_AF-A0A1E3J359-F1
#
_entry.id   AF-A0A1E3J359-F1
#
_cell.length_a   1.000
_cell.length_b   1.000
_cell.length_c   1.000
_cell.angle_alpha   90.00
_cell.angle_beta   90.00
_cell.angle_gamma   90.00
#
_symmetry.space_group_name_H-M   'P 1'
#
loop_
_entity.id
_entity.type
_entity.pdbx_description
1 polymer ?
#
loop_
_entity_poly.entity_id
_entity_poly.type
_entity_poly.pdbx_seq_one_letter_code
_entity_poly.pdbx_strand_id
1 'polypeptide(L)'
;MSDVGSTFYSKCSLQEGRKAWVVDDSQNSGLKWAIKPTAPDFDEDKVEWIYLSHIESLSKELSTREKARLAEADVSKGAIWAEDPASTGALAFLPVKSTWYDPSCAPHPVGMRIKTGTPAEDPIVLFLTSFFPIGFEFMVTLISKLTPEYLTLALQAFDKAASDAGREGGFIWGLDPSSEIVEAWKNHGREVEVKKRAEAKGGLLGAVYYGEEGQEGRSLDGQMWHWL
;
A
#
# COMPACT_ATOMS: atom_id res chain seq x y z
N MET A 1 14.48 -11.99 9.39
CA MET A 1 14.86 -10.80 8.60
C MET A 1 15.92 -10.04 9.37
N SER A 2 16.96 -9.60 8.66
CA SER A 2 18.03 -8.79 9.22
C SER A 2 17.63 -7.32 9.03
N ASP A 3 17.51 -6.54 10.10
CA ASP A 3 17.30 -5.07 10.08
C ASP A 3 18.56 -4.35 9.58
N VAL A 4 19.06 -4.75 8.41
CA VAL A 4 20.25 -4.20 7.79
C VAL A 4 19.79 -3.12 6.82
N GLY A 5 19.99 -1.85 7.21
CA GLY A 5 19.49 -0.70 6.46
C GLY A 5 20.16 -0.51 5.09
N SER A 6 19.58 0.37 4.25
CA SER A 6 20.10 0.69 2.92
C SER A 6 21.56 1.12 2.91
N THR A 7 22.04 1.71 4.01
CA THR A 7 23.45 2.11 4.15
C THR A 7 24.41 0.92 4.07
N PHE A 8 24.00 -0.27 4.52
CA PHE A 8 24.83 -1.48 4.39
C PHE A 8 24.70 -2.07 2.99
N TYR A 9 23.48 -2.25 2.48
CA TYR A 9 23.27 -2.86 1.15
C TYR A 9 23.79 -2.00 0.00
N SER A 10 23.83 -0.68 0.15
CA SER A 10 24.46 0.22 -0.84
C SER A 10 25.98 0.01 -0.98
N LYS A 11 26.62 -0.61 0.02
CA LYS A 11 28.04 -1.01 -0.04
C LYS A 11 28.22 -2.39 -0.68
N CYS A 12 27.15 -3.14 -0.91
CA CYS A 12 27.20 -4.38 -1.66
C CYS A 12 27.19 -4.05 -3.16
N SER A 13 28.29 -4.38 -3.83
CA SER A 13 28.40 -4.28 -5.29
C SER A 13 28.49 -5.67 -5.90
N LEU A 14 27.86 -5.89 -7.05
CA LEU A 14 28.03 -7.14 -7.80
C LEU A 14 29.42 -7.20 -8.45
N GLN A 15 29.91 -6.06 -8.91
CA GLN A 15 31.22 -5.85 -9.53
C GLN A 15 31.68 -4.40 -9.27
N GLU A 16 32.96 -4.10 -9.50
CA GLU A 16 33.49 -2.74 -9.34
C GLU A 16 32.68 -1.72 -10.16
N GLY A 17 32.21 -0.65 -9.50
CA GLY A 17 31.37 0.37 -10.13
C GLY A 17 29.87 0.04 -10.26
N ARG A 18 29.43 -1.19 -9.96
CA ARG A 18 28.03 -1.62 -10.13
C ARG A 18 27.28 -1.75 -8.80
N LYS A 19 26.25 -0.90 -8.60
CA LYS A 19 25.33 -1.01 -7.46
C LYS A 19 24.50 -2.30 -7.57
N ALA A 20 24.50 -3.12 -6.53
CA ALA A 20 23.64 -4.30 -6.46
C ALA A 20 22.24 -3.95 -5.96
N TRP A 21 22.16 -3.02 -5.01
CA TRP A 21 20.94 -2.62 -4.32
C TRP A 21 20.47 -1.24 -4.80
N VAL A 22 19.23 -1.18 -5.28
CA VAL A 22 18.57 0.05 -5.75
C VAL A 22 17.43 0.39 -4.79
N VAL A 23 17.43 1.63 -4.30
CA VAL A 23 16.33 2.20 -3.50
C VAL A 23 15.72 3.33 -4.32
N ASP A 24 14.45 3.18 -4.68
CA ASP A 24 13.69 4.27 -5.27
C ASP A 24 13.04 5.08 -4.14
N ASP A 25 13.53 6.31 -3.92
CA ASP A 25 13.02 7.18 -2.87
C ASP A 25 11.55 7.55 -3.06
N SER A 26 11.05 7.60 -4.31
CA SER A 26 9.65 7.87 -4.61
C SER A 26 8.71 6.75 -4.13
N GLN A 27 9.23 5.52 -4.01
CA GLN A 27 8.49 4.35 -3.51
C GLN A 27 8.68 4.12 -2.00
N ASN A 28 9.63 4.85 -1.40
CA ASN A 28 9.98 4.73 0.01
C ASN A 28 9.46 5.88 0.86
N SER A 29 8.48 6.61 0.39
CA SER A 29 7.68 7.55 1.18
C SER A 29 6.54 6.86 1.90
N GLY A 30 6.08 7.49 2.97
CA GLY A 30 4.80 7.21 3.60
C GLY A 30 4.07 8.47 3.96
N LEU A 31 2.78 8.28 4.15
CA LEU A 31 1.82 9.30 4.46
C LEU A 31 1.10 8.86 5.74
N LYS A 32 1.14 9.73 6.75
CA LYS A 32 0.39 9.59 8.00
C LYS A 32 -0.68 10.66 8.11
N TRP A 33 -1.82 10.31 8.68
CA TRP A 33 -2.92 11.25 8.91
C TRP A 33 -3.69 10.90 10.19
N ALA A 34 -4.40 11.89 10.73
CA ALA A 34 -5.32 11.69 11.84
C ALA A 34 -6.65 11.08 11.39
N ILE A 35 -7.10 10.07 12.12
CA ILE A 35 -8.45 9.50 12.01
C ILE A 35 -9.43 10.48 12.65
N LYS A 36 -10.53 10.77 11.95
CA LYS A 36 -11.65 11.57 12.48
C LYS A 36 -12.78 10.64 12.89
N PRO A 37 -13.71 11.09 13.76
CA PRO A 37 -14.94 10.37 13.99
C PRO A 37 -15.70 10.13 12.68
N THR A 38 -16.42 9.01 12.59
CA THR A 38 -17.27 8.68 11.44
C THR A 38 -18.17 9.85 11.07
N ALA A 39 -18.06 10.30 9.82
CA ALA A 39 -18.83 11.43 9.34
C ALA A 39 -20.33 11.09 9.29
N PRO A 40 -21.22 11.98 9.73
CA PRO A 40 -22.66 11.71 9.76
C PRO A 40 -23.27 11.60 8.35
N ASP A 41 -22.60 12.14 7.33
CA ASP A 41 -22.97 12.13 5.92
C ASP A 41 -22.23 11.04 5.12
N PHE A 42 -21.56 10.10 5.78
CA PHE A 42 -20.90 8.97 5.12
C PHE A 42 -21.93 8.09 4.40
N ASP A 43 -21.82 8.03 3.07
CA ASP A 43 -22.67 7.22 2.20
C ASP A 43 -22.12 5.79 2.09
N GLU A 44 -22.46 4.96 3.08
CA GLU A 44 -21.99 3.57 3.17
C GLU A 44 -22.50 2.70 2.01
N ASP A 45 -23.62 3.05 1.37
CA ASP A 45 -24.18 2.27 0.24
C ASP A 45 -23.26 2.29 -0.98
N LYS A 46 -22.45 3.33 -1.14
CA LYS A 46 -21.40 3.44 -2.17
C LYS A 46 -20.15 2.62 -1.88
N VAL A 47 -20.05 2.03 -0.69
CA VAL A 47 -18.89 1.26 -0.25
C VAL A 47 -19.28 -0.21 -0.12
N GLU A 48 -18.49 -1.09 -0.72
CA GLU A 48 -18.55 -2.53 -0.49
C GLU A 48 -17.37 -2.93 0.39
N TRP A 49 -17.64 -3.40 1.60
CA TRP A 49 -16.62 -3.88 2.52
C TRP A 49 -16.04 -5.22 2.08
N ILE A 50 -14.72 -5.30 2.04
CA ILE A 50 -13.98 -6.50 1.67
C ILE A 50 -13.57 -7.22 2.95
N TYR A 51 -13.90 -8.50 3.06
CA TYR A 51 -13.51 -9.36 4.18
C TYR A 51 -12.50 -10.40 3.72
N LEU A 52 -11.87 -11.10 4.68
CA LEU A 52 -10.84 -12.09 4.39
C LEU A 52 -11.32 -13.18 3.40
N SER A 53 -12.60 -13.57 3.46
CA SER A 53 -13.23 -14.52 2.54
C SER A 53 -13.30 -14.05 1.09
N HIS A 54 -13.17 -12.74 0.83
CA HIS A 54 -13.24 -12.15 -0.51
C HIS A 54 -11.86 -12.06 -1.19
N ILE A 55 -10.76 -12.31 -0.45
CA ILE A 55 -9.40 -12.07 -0.97
C ILE A 55 -9.07 -12.96 -2.17
N GLU A 56 -9.54 -14.21 -2.21
CA GLU A 56 -9.24 -15.12 -3.32
C GLU A 56 -9.85 -14.66 -4.66
N SER A 57 -11.10 -14.18 -4.65
CA SER A 57 -11.72 -13.64 -5.87
C SER A 57 -11.08 -12.31 -6.26
N LEU A 58 -10.78 -11.47 -5.28
CA LEU A 58 -10.16 -10.15 -5.48
C LEU A 58 -8.74 -10.23 -6.06
N SER A 59 -7.96 -11.24 -5.67
CA SER A 59 -6.57 -11.39 -6.11
C SER A 59 -6.43 -11.54 -7.63
N LYS A 60 -7.38 -12.23 -8.26
CA LYS A 60 -7.43 -12.41 -9.72
C LYS A 60 -7.75 -11.10 -10.45
N GLU A 61 -8.64 -10.30 -9.89
CA GLU A 61 -8.99 -8.99 -10.42
C GLU A 61 -7.79 -8.03 -10.31
N LEU A 62 -7.18 -7.94 -9.13
CA LEU A 62 -6.00 -7.12 -8.89
C LEU A 62 -4.81 -7.55 -9.76
N SER A 63 -4.62 -8.87 -9.96
CA SER A 63 -3.63 -9.41 -10.90
C SER A 63 -3.83 -8.94 -12.33
N THR A 64 -5.08 -8.91 -12.79
CA THR A 64 -5.42 -8.42 -14.13
C THR A 64 -5.08 -6.93 -14.26
N ARG A 65 -5.44 -6.13 -13.25
CA ARG A 65 -5.14 -4.69 -13.23
C ARG A 65 -3.63 -4.43 -13.20
N GLU A 66 -2.88 -5.20 -12.41
CA GLU A 66 -1.44 -5.06 -12.27
C GLU A 66 -0.68 -5.44 -13.55
N LYS A 67 -1.13 -6.50 -14.24
CA LYS A 67 -0.62 -6.89 -15.55
C LYS A 67 -0.86 -5.81 -16.61
N ALA A 68 -2.04 -5.18 -16.61
CA ALA A 68 -2.33 -4.06 -17.50
C ALA A 68 -1.41 -2.87 -17.21
N ARG A 69 -1.25 -2.51 -15.93
CA ARG A 69 -0.34 -1.43 -15.49
C ARG A 69 1.11 -1.69 -15.91
N LEU A 70 1.57 -2.94 -15.79
CA LEU A 70 2.91 -3.36 -16.22
C LEU A 70 3.08 -3.28 -17.75
N ALA A 71 2.05 -3.63 -18.52
CA ALA A 71 2.08 -3.56 -19.99
C ALA A 71 2.15 -2.12 -20.52
N GLU A 72 1.63 -1.14 -19.76
CA GLU A 72 1.64 0.29 -20.11
C GLU A 72 2.86 1.04 -19.55
N ALA A 73 3.70 0.39 -18.75
CA ALA A 73 4.80 1.05 -18.06
C ALA A 73 5.95 1.46 -19.00
N ASP A 74 6.52 2.66 -18.76
CA ASP A 74 7.68 3.14 -19.50
C ASP A 74 8.97 2.42 -19.07
N VAL A 75 9.43 1.53 -19.94
CA VAL A 75 10.66 0.74 -19.79
C VAL A 75 11.90 1.40 -20.42
N SER A 76 11.82 2.66 -20.83
CA SER A 76 12.94 3.38 -21.48
C SER A 76 14.21 3.46 -20.62
N LYS A 77 14.06 3.39 -19.29
CA LYS A 77 15.17 3.45 -18.31
C LYS A 77 15.63 2.08 -17.79
N GLY A 78 14.96 1.00 -18.21
CA GLY A 78 15.29 -0.36 -17.78
C GLY A 78 14.06 -1.20 -17.47
N ALA A 79 14.31 -2.41 -16.93
CA ALA A 79 13.27 -3.37 -16.64
C ALA A 79 12.37 -2.92 -15.48
N ILE A 80 11.07 -3.12 -15.63
CA ILE A 80 10.07 -2.92 -14.57
C ILE A 80 9.49 -4.28 -14.22
N TRP A 81 9.34 -4.55 -12.92
CA TRP A 81 8.72 -5.76 -12.43
C TRP A 81 7.63 -5.41 -11.41
N ALA A 82 6.67 -6.31 -11.24
CA ALA A 82 5.62 -6.20 -10.25
C ALA A 82 5.38 -7.59 -9.65
N GLU A 83 5.03 -7.63 -8.36
CA GLU A 83 4.53 -8.86 -7.76
C GLU A 83 3.11 -9.14 -8.27
N ASP A 84 2.78 -10.41 -8.49
CA ASP A 84 1.42 -10.80 -8.90
C ASP A 84 0.54 -10.95 -7.65
N PRO A 85 -0.50 -10.11 -7.45
CA PRO A 85 -1.43 -10.23 -6.32
C PRO A 85 -2.14 -11.58 -6.23
N ALA A 86 -2.28 -12.31 -7.35
CA ALA A 86 -2.85 -13.65 -7.39
C ALA A 86 -1.89 -14.75 -6.90
N SER A 87 -0.64 -14.41 -6.60
CA SER A 87 0.31 -15.36 -6.00
C SER A 87 -0.21 -15.85 -4.64
N THR A 88 -0.13 -17.16 -4.42
CA THR A 88 -0.69 -17.80 -3.22
C THR A 88 -0.18 -17.14 -1.94
N GLY A 89 -1.11 -16.63 -1.14
CA GLY A 89 -0.82 -16.02 0.15
C GLY A 89 -0.38 -14.55 0.11
N ALA A 90 -0.08 -13.98 -1.07
CA ALA A 90 0.49 -12.63 -1.17
C ALA A 90 -0.43 -11.56 -0.53
N LEU A 91 -1.69 -11.49 -0.95
CA LEU A 91 -2.68 -10.57 -0.37
C LEU A 91 -3.27 -11.02 0.97
N ALA A 92 -3.24 -12.32 1.28
CA ALA A 92 -3.89 -12.86 2.47
C ALA A 92 -2.99 -12.82 3.71
N PHE A 93 -1.67 -12.80 3.53
CA PHE A 93 -0.70 -12.93 4.62
C PHE A 93 -0.87 -11.85 5.69
N LEU A 94 -0.89 -10.58 5.28
CA LEU A 94 -1.00 -9.45 6.21
C LEU A 94 -2.35 -9.44 6.96
N PRO A 95 -3.51 -9.57 6.28
CA PRO A 95 -4.80 -9.75 6.95
C PRO A 95 -4.81 -10.92 7.94
N VAL A 96 -4.38 -12.12 7.54
CA VAL A 96 -4.35 -13.30 8.44
C VAL A 96 -3.46 -13.03 9.64
N LYS A 97 -2.26 -12.48 9.42
CA LYS A 97 -1.32 -12.17 10.50
C LYS A 97 -1.88 -11.13 11.46
N SER A 98 -2.65 -10.15 10.97
CA SER A 98 -3.30 -9.15 11.83
C SER A 98 -4.29 -9.76 12.83
N THR A 99 -5.00 -10.83 12.44
CA THR A 99 -5.96 -11.54 13.31
C THR A 99 -5.30 -12.17 14.53
N TRP A 100 -4.00 -12.52 14.46
CA TRP A 100 -3.28 -13.10 15.59
C TRP A 100 -3.06 -12.09 16.73
N TYR A 101 -3.22 -10.80 16.44
CA TYR A 101 -3.06 -9.71 17.39
C TYR A 101 -4.39 -9.04 17.76
N ASP A 102 -5.52 -9.55 17.24
CA ASP A 102 -6.84 -9.04 17.56
C ASP A 102 -7.50 -9.92 18.65
N PRO A 103 -7.61 -9.42 19.89
CA PRO A 103 -8.24 -10.16 20.98
C PRO A 103 -9.77 -10.31 20.81
N SER A 104 -10.41 -9.52 19.95
CA SER A 104 -11.86 -9.54 19.77
C SER A 104 -12.34 -10.72 18.91
N CYS A 105 -11.47 -11.28 18.06
CA CYS A 105 -11.80 -12.27 17.02
C CYS A 105 -13.00 -11.86 16.13
N ALA A 106 -13.39 -10.58 16.14
CA ALA A 106 -14.52 -10.09 15.37
C ALA A 106 -14.14 -10.01 13.88
N PRO A 107 -15.08 -10.27 12.96
CA PRO A 107 -14.81 -10.10 11.54
C PRO A 107 -14.66 -8.61 11.21
N HIS A 108 -13.42 -8.15 11.06
CA HIS A 108 -13.13 -6.80 10.58
C HIS A 108 -12.98 -6.78 9.06
N PRO A 109 -13.38 -5.70 8.39
CA PRO A 109 -13.05 -5.51 6.98
C PRO A 109 -11.52 -5.42 6.81
N VAL A 110 -11.03 -5.98 5.71
CA VAL A 110 -9.62 -5.97 5.29
C VAL A 110 -9.41 -5.09 4.06
N GLY A 111 -10.46 -4.37 3.66
CA GLY A 111 -10.47 -3.50 2.50
C GLY A 111 -11.86 -2.97 2.20
N MET A 112 -11.94 -2.20 1.13
CA MET A 112 -13.16 -1.66 0.59
C MET A 112 -13.07 -1.51 -0.92
N ARG A 113 -14.24 -1.51 -1.56
CA ARG A 113 -14.44 -1.11 -2.94
C ARG A 113 -15.40 0.06 -2.99
N ILE A 114 -15.07 1.09 -3.75
CA ILE A 114 -15.95 2.23 -4.02
C ILE A 114 -16.69 1.99 -5.34
N LYS A 115 -18.03 2.00 -5.30
CA LYS A 115 -18.87 1.74 -6.47
C LYS A 115 -18.98 3.00 -7.33
N THR A 116 -18.40 2.94 -8.52
CA THR A 116 -18.42 4.03 -9.52
C THR A 116 -19.52 3.83 -10.56
N GLY A 117 -20.16 2.67 -10.56
CA GLY A 117 -21.07 2.21 -11.62
C GLY A 117 -20.37 1.44 -12.74
N THR A 118 -19.03 1.44 -12.77
CA THR A 118 -18.21 0.65 -13.71
C THR A 118 -17.26 -0.26 -12.92
N PRO A 119 -17.61 -1.53 -12.67
CA PRO A 119 -16.85 -2.40 -11.76
C PRO A 119 -15.34 -2.53 -12.05
N ALA A 120 -14.92 -2.45 -13.32
CA ALA A 120 -13.51 -2.50 -13.71
C ALA A 120 -12.71 -1.24 -13.34
N GLU A 121 -13.40 -0.13 -13.12
CA GLU A 121 -12.84 1.17 -12.72
C GLU A 121 -13.02 1.45 -11.22
N ASP A 122 -13.81 0.62 -10.52
CA ASP A 122 -14.05 0.80 -9.10
C ASP A 122 -12.71 0.83 -8.32
N PRO A 123 -12.47 1.89 -7.53
CA PRO A 123 -11.34 1.95 -6.63
C PRO A 123 -11.42 0.81 -5.62
N ILE A 124 -10.30 0.13 -5.42
CA ILE A 124 -10.15 -0.93 -4.43
C ILE A 124 -9.02 -0.52 -3.51
N VAL A 125 -9.30 -0.50 -2.21
CA VAL A 125 -8.30 -0.21 -1.19
C VAL A 125 -8.28 -1.35 -0.19
N LEU A 126 -7.11 -1.92 0.07
CA LEU A 126 -6.90 -2.89 1.13
C LEU A 126 -6.28 -2.21 2.34
N PHE A 127 -6.67 -2.66 3.52
CA PHE A 127 -6.19 -2.09 4.77
C PHE A 127 -6.25 -3.11 5.92
N LEU A 128 -5.55 -2.77 7.01
CA LEU A 128 -5.57 -3.48 8.27
C LEU A 128 -6.05 -2.50 9.35
N THR A 129 -7.02 -2.93 10.14
CA THR A 129 -7.51 -2.16 11.28
C THR A 129 -6.56 -2.20 12.49
N SER A 130 -5.55 -3.09 12.46
CA SER A 130 -4.49 -3.20 13.45
C SER A 130 -3.29 -3.95 12.85
N PHE A 131 -2.06 -3.45 13.04
CA PHE A 131 -0.86 -4.19 12.63
C PHE A 131 0.34 -3.97 13.56
N PHE A 132 0.32 -4.70 14.68
CA PHE A 132 1.31 -4.62 15.77
C PHE A 132 2.79 -4.55 15.35
N PRO A 133 3.29 -5.27 14.32
CA PRO A 133 4.71 -5.22 13.98
C PRO A 133 5.25 -3.85 13.57
N ILE A 134 4.40 -2.96 13.05
CA ILE A 134 4.80 -1.59 12.64
C ILE A 134 4.12 -0.51 13.50
N GLY A 135 3.02 -0.84 14.18
CA GLY A 135 2.37 0.07 15.12
C GLY A 135 0.94 -0.33 15.45
N PHE A 136 0.27 0.48 16.27
CA PHE A 136 -1.16 0.29 16.59
C PHE A 136 -2.07 1.22 15.77
N GLU A 137 -1.59 1.67 14.61
CA GLU A 137 -2.29 2.57 13.69
C GLU A 137 -3.09 1.77 12.64
N PHE A 138 -4.12 2.39 12.06
CA PHE A 138 -4.81 1.88 10.87
C PHE A 138 -3.86 1.93 9.69
N MET A 139 -3.76 0.85 8.91
CA MET A 139 -2.81 0.75 7.81
C MET A 139 -3.51 0.53 6.49
N VAL A 140 -3.34 1.43 5.51
CA VAL A 140 -3.65 1.10 4.12
C VAL A 140 -2.47 0.36 3.51
N THR A 141 -2.74 -0.81 2.94
CA THR A 141 -1.73 -1.72 2.39
C THR A 141 -1.67 -1.69 0.87
N LEU A 142 -2.79 -1.43 0.20
CA LEU A 142 -2.88 -1.30 -1.26
C LEU A 142 -3.96 -0.30 -1.66
N ILE A 143 -3.66 0.49 -2.67
CA ILE A 143 -4.56 1.37 -3.41
C ILE A 143 -4.50 0.94 -4.88
N SER A 144 -5.66 0.60 -5.44
CA SER A 144 -5.87 0.36 -6.87
C SER A 144 -6.92 1.34 -7.40
N LYS A 145 -6.51 2.18 -8.36
CA LYS A 145 -7.37 3.16 -9.06
C LYS A 145 -8.08 4.20 -8.19
N LEU A 146 -7.63 4.47 -6.96
CA LEU A 146 -8.18 5.59 -6.18
C LEU A 146 -7.70 6.92 -6.77
N THR A 147 -8.65 7.75 -7.20
CA THR A 147 -8.40 9.10 -7.70
C THR A 147 -8.81 10.15 -6.66
N PRO A 148 -8.36 11.41 -6.81
CA PRO A 148 -8.77 12.52 -5.92
C PRO A 148 -10.29 12.69 -5.76
N GLU A 149 -11.08 12.38 -6.80
CA GLU A 149 -12.54 12.46 -6.77
C GLU A 149 -13.17 11.57 -5.70
N TYR A 150 -12.64 10.36 -5.51
CA TYR A 150 -13.15 9.38 -4.56
C TYR A 150 -12.47 9.46 -3.19
N LEU A 151 -11.47 10.33 -3.03
CA LEU A 151 -10.67 10.40 -1.81
C LEU A 151 -11.50 10.78 -0.58
N THR A 152 -12.45 11.69 -0.72
CA THR A 152 -13.34 12.09 0.40
C THR A 152 -14.10 10.89 0.95
N LEU A 153 -14.74 10.11 0.07
CA LEU A 153 -15.49 8.93 0.47
C LEU A 153 -14.57 7.85 1.05
N ALA A 154 -13.38 7.67 0.45
CA ALA A 154 -12.38 6.75 0.97
C ALA A 154 -11.94 7.11 2.40
N LEU A 155 -11.68 8.40 2.66
CA LEU A 155 -11.30 8.89 3.98
C LEU A 155 -12.40 8.71 5.02
N GLN A 156 -13.66 8.94 4.65
CA GLN A 156 -14.80 8.68 5.55
C GLN A 156 -14.94 7.18 5.86
N ALA A 157 -14.71 6.31 4.88
CA ALA A 157 -14.70 4.86 5.10
C ALA A 157 -13.52 4.42 6.00
N PHE A 158 -12.32 4.98 5.80
CA PHE A 158 -11.20 4.73 6.72
C PHE A 158 -11.51 5.20 8.13
N ASP A 159 -12.09 6.40 8.28
CA ASP A 159 -12.48 6.93 9.57
C ASP A 159 -13.44 6.00 10.30
N LYS A 160 -14.43 5.45 9.60
CA LYS A 160 -15.35 4.44 10.14
C LYS A 160 -14.62 3.19 10.59
N ALA A 161 -13.89 2.54 9.68
CA ALA A 161 -13.22 1.28 9.98
C ALA A 161 -12.16 1.42 11.09
N ALA A 162 -11.44 2.54 11.11
CA ALA A 162 -10.44 2.86 12.12
C ALA A 162 -11.08 3.19 13.48
N SER A 163 -12.15 3.99 13.50
CA SER A 163 -12.87 4.33 14.74
C SER A 163 -13.53 3.10 15.37
N ASP A 164 -14.15 2.24 14.56
CA ASP A 164 -14.74 0.97 15.01
C ASP A 164 -13.68 0.05 15.65
N ALA A 165 -12.42 0.17 15.21
CA ALA A 165 -11.26 -0.55 15.76
C ALA A 165 -10.49 0.22 16.86
N GLY A 166 -10.97 1.39 17.30
CA GLY A 166 -10.34 2.20 18.33
C GLY A 166 -9.00 2.82 17.92
N ARG A 167 -8.86 3.23 16.66
CA ARG A 167 -7.61 3.79 16.09
C ARG A 167 -7.72 5.30 15.92
N GLU A 168 -6.65 6.02 16.25
CA GLU A 168 -6.58 7.48 16.16
C GLU A 168 -5.72 7.97 14.98
N GLY A 169 -4.86 7.12 14.44
CA GLY A 169 -3.93 7.44 13.35
C GLY A 169 -4.03 6.42 12.23
N GLY A 170 -3.87 6.91 11.00
CA GLY A 170 -3.76 6.13 9.79
C GLY A 170 -2.40 6.31 9.13
N PHE A 171 -1.89 5.26 8.48
CA PHE A 171 -0.68 5.35 7.66
C PHE A 171 -0.77 4.51 6.39
N ILE A 172 -0.04 4.96 5.36
CA ILE A 172 0.23 4.22 4.13
C ILE A 172 1.69 4.41 3.73
N TRP A 173 2.24 3.37 3.11
CA TRP A 173 3.57 3.36 2.55
C TRP A 173 3.51 3.19 1.03
N GLY A 174 4.42 3.82 0.28
CA GLY A 174 4.63 3.52 -1.14
C GLY A 174 3.91 4.42 -2.12
N LEU A 175 3.43 5.58 -1.66
CA LEU A 175 2.85 6.61 -2.52
C LEU A 175 3.88 7.68 -2.86
N ASP A 176 4.09 7.93 -4.16
CA ASP A 176 4.91 9.06 -4.61
C ASP A 176 4.43 10.36 -3.93
N PRO A 177 5.31 11.08 -3.19
CA PRO A 177 4.97 12.33 -2.51
C PRO A 177 4.40 13.43 -3.42
N SER A 178 4.66 13.33 -4.73
CA SER A 178 4.23 14.27 -5.77
C SER A 178 2.98 13.81 -6.55
N SER A 179 2.44 12.63 -6.23
CA SER A 179 1.23 12.12 -6.87
C SER A 179 -0.02 12.96 -6.55
N GLU A 180 -0.94 13.04 -7.50
CA GLU A 180 -2.20 13.79 -7.35
C GLU A 180 -3.01 13.36 -6.12
N ILE A 181 -2.99 12.06 -5.79
CA ILE A 181 -3.71 11.53 -4.63
C ILE A 181 -3.10 12.02 -3.31
N VAL A 182 -1.77 12.13 -3.22
CA VAL A 182 -1.08 12.66 -2.02
C VAL A 182 -1.35 14.15 -1.89
N GLU A 183 -1.30 14.90 -2.98
CA GLU A 183 -1.64 16.33 -2.98
C GLU A 183 -3.10 16.57 -2.60
N ALA A 184 -4.04 15.78 -3.13
CA ALA A 184 -5.43 15.83 -2.73
C ALA A 184 -5.61 15.53 -1.23
N TRP A 185 -4.87 14.57 -0.69
CA TRP A 185 -4.88 14.21 0.73
C TRP A 185 -4.42 15.36 1.63
N LYS A 186 -3.30 16.02 1.28
CA LYS A 186 -2.78 17.19 2.00
C LYS A 186 -3.78 18.35 1.99
N ASN A 187 -4.46 18.56 0.87
CA ASN A 187 -5.43 19.64 0.69
C ASN A 187 -6.82 19.32 1.26
N HIS A 188 -7.05 18.11 1.78
CA HIS A 188 -8.33 17.66 2.33
C HIS A 188 -8.61 18.21 3.76
N GLY A 189 -7.85 19.21 4.23
CA GLY A 189 -8.05 19.81 5.55
C GLY A 189 -7.78 18.84 6.72
N ARG A 190 -6.85 17.89 6.50
CA ARG A 190 -6.29 17.02 7.55
C ARG A 190 -4.83 17.38 7.78
N GLU A 191 -4.36 17.19 8.99
CA GLU A 191 -2.92 17.18 9.24
C GLU A 191 -2.35 15.90 8.62
N VAL A 192 -1.58 16.08 7.55
CA VAL A 192 -0.95 15.01 6.78
C VAL A 192 0.55 15.17 6.86
N GLU A 193 1.21 14.13 7.32
CA GLU A 193 2.67 14.06 7.37
C GLU A 193 3.17 13.12 6.26
N VAL A 194 4.04 13.63 5.38
CA VAL A 194 4.73 12.81 4.38
C VAL A 194 6.20 12.73 4.73
N LYS A 195 6.70 11.51 4.99
CA LYS A 195 8.11 11.25 5.33
C LYS A 195 8.63 10.01 4.64
N LYS A 196 9.95 9.90 4.51
CA LYS A 196 10.62 8.67 4.07
C LYS A 196 10.43 7.56 5.12
N ARG A 197 10.25 6.31 4.66
CA ARG A 197 10.25 5.08 5.46
C ARG A 197 11.50 5.03 6.32
N ALA A 198 11.31 4.69 7.59
CA ALA A 198 12.42 4.44 8.48
C ALA A 198 13.18 3.17 8.01
N GLU A 199 14.52 3.21 8.05
CA GLU A 199 15.34 2.04 7.69
C GLU A 199 15.15 0.88 8.68
N ALA A 200 15.06 1.18 9.98
CA ALA A 200 14.84 0.17 11.03
C ALA A 200 13.35 0.00 11.32
N LYS A 201 12.86 -1.25 11.34
CA LYS A 201 11.44 -1.62 11.57
C LYS A 201 10.42 -1.04 10.57
N GLY A 202 10.84 -0.13 9.69
CA GLY A 202 9.98 0.53 8.70
C GLY A 202 9.93 -0.16 7.34
N GLY A 203 10.65 -1.29 7.17
CA GLY A 203 10.58 -2.11 5.97
C GLY A 203 10.92 -1.30 4.71
N LEU A 204 12.10 -0.65 4.71
CA LEU A 204 12.58 0.06 3.53
C LEU A 204 12.58 -0.90 2.34
N LEU A 205 11.82 -0.54 1.30
CA LEU A 205 11.76 -1.33 0.09
C LEU A 205 13.02 -1.03 -0.72
N GLY A 206 13.80 -2.05 -1.00
CA GLY A 206 14.84 -1.98 -2.02
C GLY A 206 14.85 -3.25 -2.84
N ALA A 207 15.36 -3.12 -4.05
CA ALA A 207 15.43 -4.20 -5.00
C ALA A 207 16.89 -4.52 -5.28
N VAL A 208 17.20 -5.81 -5.39
CA VAL A 208 18.46 -6.24 -6.01
C VAL A 208 18.21 -6.43 -7.50
N TYR A 209 18.97 -5.72 -8.34
CA TYR A 209 18.84 -5.85 -9.80
C TYR A 209 20.07 -6.53 -10.42
N TYR A 210 19.82 -7.61 -11.16
CA TYR A 210 20.85 -8.44 -11.80
C TYR A 210 20.88 -8.32 -13.33
N GLY A 211 20.19 -7.35 -13.95
CA GLY A 211 20.14 -7.25 -15.42
C GLY A 211 21.37 -6.61 -16.07
N GLU A 212 21.20 -5.98 -17.24
CA GLU A 212 22.33 -5.49 -18.04
C GLU A 212 23.09 -4.34 -17.36
N GLU A 213 24.39 -4.23 -17.66
CA GLU A 213 25.23 -3.13 -17.17
C GLU A 213 24.73 -1.78 -17.69
N GLY A 214 24.58 -0.79 -16.81
CA GLY A 214 24.03 0.53 -17.15
C GLY A 214 22.50 0.62 -17.15
N GLN A 215 21.78 -0.47 -16.90
CA GLN A 215 20.33 -0.46 -16.70
C GLN A 215 19.98 -0.54 -15.21
N GLU A 216 18.89 0.13 -14.82
CA GLU A 216 18.32 0.04 -13.49
C GLU A 216 16.98 -0.73 -13.57
N GLY A 217 16.84 -1.76 -12.74
CA GLY A 217 15.55 -2.42 -12.54
C GLY A 217 14.79 -1.76 -11.39
N ARG A 218 13.50 -1.50 -11.59
CA ARG A 218 12.62 -0.94 -10.54
C ARG A 218 11.35 -1.75 -10.36
N SER A 219 10.81 -1.72 -9.15
CA SER A 219 9.46 -2.20 -8.87
C SER A 219 8.44 -1.25 -9.49
N LEU A 220 7.27 -1.75 -9.89
CA LEU A 220 6.13 -0.95 -10.31
C LEU A 220 5.33 -0.43 -9.10
N ASP A 221 5.36 -1.17 -7.99
CA ASP A 221 4.63 -0.85 -6.77
C ASP A 221 5.57 -0.69 -5.58
N GLY A 222 5.37 0.40 -4.84
CA GLY A 222 6.02 0.62 -3.56
C GLY A 222 5.20 0.07 -2.39
N GLN A 223 3.90 -0.17 -2.56
CA GLN A 223 2.96 -0.40 -1.47
C GLN A 223 3.19 -1.72 -0.73
N MET A 224 2.84 -1.76 0.55
CA MET A 224 3.16 -2.88 1.44
C MET A 224 1.94 -3.79 1.67
N TRP A 225 1.46 -4.40 0.60
CA TRP A 225 0.36 -5.39 0.65
C TRP A 225 0.81 -6.83 0.76
N HIS A 226 2.10 -7.06 0.60
CA HIS A 226 2.77 -8.30 0.91
C HIS A 226 3.99 -8.00 1.79
N TRP A 227 4.35 -8.95 2.66
CA TRP A 227 5.53 -8.87 3.49
C TRP A 227 6.57 -9.88 2.97
N LEU A 228 7.48 -9.41 2.12
CA LEU A 228 8.69 -10.14 1.75
C LEU A 228 9.81 -9.89 2.77
#